data_AF-A0A6J4S1E8-F1
#
_entry.id   AF-A0A6J4S1E8-F1
#
_cell.length_a   1.000
_cell.length_b   1.000
_cell.length_c   1.000
_cell.angle_alpha   90.00
_cell.angle_beta   90.00
_cell.angle_gamma   90.00
#
_symmetry.space_group_name_H-M   'P 1'
#
loop_
_entity.id
_entity.type
_entity.pdbx_description
1 polymer ?
#
loop_
_entity_poly.entity_id
_entity_poly.type
_entity_poly.pdbx_seq_one_letter_code
_entity_poly.pdbx_strand_id
1 'polypeptide(L)'
;PLAPVPGGVGDGVRTTAADAAALRRLVPAVRETGRPVFVAPPRFDRVSVGHPLLQVILRRPNPTRHDVMQPGVVTTAQVQRELIGDLAATRPSPLIVRWLAPAARRAEPNGSARSSGVALLDDWIAARYVPWLRTGDYLVLRPRAD
;
A
#
# COMPACT_ATOMS: atom_id res chain seq x y z
N PRO A 1 -15.24 -9.47 -17.86
CA PRO A 1 -15.14 -10.84 -17.28
C PRO A 1 -14.15 -10.83 -16.10
N LEU A 2 -14.38 -11.64 -15.07
CA LEU A 2 -13.49 -11.76 -13.92
C LEU A 2 -12.38 -12.80 -14.18
N ALA A 3 -11.20 -12.58 -13.58
CA ALA A 3 -10.03 -13.44 -13.66
C ALA A 3 -9.51 -13.77 -12.25
N PRO A 4 -8.83 -14.92 -12.04
CA PRO A 4 -8.29 -15.29 -10.74
C PRO A 4 -7.16 -14.32 -10.31
N VAL A 5 -7.10 -14.06 -9.02
CA VAL A 5 -5.98 -13.35 -8.39
C VAL A 5 -4.73 -14.25 -8.37
N PRO A 6 -3.55 -13.77 -8.81
CA PRO A 6 -2.34 -14.59 -8.79
C PRO A 6 -1.79 -14.76 -7.37
N GLY A 7 -1.07 -15.86 -7.11
CA GLY A 7 -0.29 -16.05 -5.89
C GLY A 7 -0.73 -17.17 -4.95
N GLY A 8 -1.75 -17.97 -5.31
CA GLY A 8 -2.20 -19.20 -4.63
C GLY A 8 -2.92 -18.97 -3.28
N VAL A 9 -2.57 -17.91 -2.54
CA VAL A 9 -3.24 -17.58 -1.26
C VAL A 9 -4.65 -17.00 -1.45
N GLY A 10 -5.01 -16.65 -2.69
CA GLY A 10 -6.33 -16.16 -3.09
C GLY A 10 -7.12 -17.17 -3.91
N ASP A 11 -6.89 -18.47 -3.74
CA ASP A 11 -7.63 -19.49 -4.48
C ASP A 11 -9.14 -19.28 -4.30
N GLY A 12 -9.85 -19.17 -5.43
CA GLY A 12 -11.28 -18.81 -5.48
C GLY A 12 -11.59 -17.31 -5.53
N VAL A 13 -10.64 -16.43 -5.20
CA VAL A 13 -10.81 -14.97 -5.31
C VAL A 13 -10.62 -14.54 -6.75
N ARG A 14 -11.60 -13.80 -7.27
CA ARG A 14 -11.58 -13.26 -8.63
C ARG A 14 -11.65 -11.74 -8.59
N THR A 15 -10.92 -11.10 -9.49
CA THR A 15 -10.91 -9.66 -9.71
C THR A 15 -11.15 -9.35 -11.19
N THR A 16 -11.15 -8.08 -11.59
CA THR A 16 -11.24 -7.72 -13.00
C THR A 16 -10.05 -8.26 -13.79
N ALA A 17 -10.23 -8.55 -15.09
CA ALA A 17 -9.13 -9.03 -15.93
C ALA A 17 -7.93 -8.06 -15.95
N ALA A 18 -8.19 -6.75 -15.89
CA ALA A 18 -7.16 -5.72 -15.84
C ALA A 18 -6.35 -5.77 -14.54
N ASP A 19 -7.04 -5.89 -13.40
CA ASP A 19 -6.39 -6.00 -12.09
C ASP A 19 -5.59 -7.30 -11.96
N ALA A 20 -6.14 -8.42 -12.41
CA ALA A 20 -5.41 -9.69 -12.45
C ALA A 20 -4.16 -9.63 -13.35
N ALA A 21 -4.21 -8.90 -14.47
CA ALA A 21 -3.03 -8.65 -15.31
C ALA A 21 -1.99 -7.75 -14.60
N ALA A 22 -2.45 -6.71 -13.90
CA ALA A 22 -1.58 -5.83 -13.13
C ALA A 22 -0.86 -6.59 -12.00
N LEU A 23 -1.59 -7.43 -11.26
CA LEU A 23 -1.06 -8.29 -10.20
C LEU A 23 -0.05 -9.31 -10.73
N ARG A 24 -0.30 -9.92 -11.90
CA ARG A 24 0.66 -10.84 -12.54
C ARG A 24 2.02 -10.20 -12.86
N ARG A 25 2.05 -8.88 -13.06
CA ARG A 25 3.30 -8.11 -13.22
C ARG A 25 3.88 -7.67 -11.87
N LEU A 26 3.02 -7.22 -10.96
CA LEU A 26 3.42 -6.69 -9.66
C LEU A 26 4.07 -7.75 -8.76
N VAL A 27 3.41 -8.89 -8.61
CA VAL A 27 3.77 -9.91 -7.61
C VAL A 27 5.18 -10.47 -7.79
N PRO A 28 5.58 -10.98 -8.98
CA PRO A 28 6.95 -11.46 -9.17
C PRO A 28 7.97 -10.33 -8.98
N ALA A 29 7.76 -9.16 -9.59
CA ALA A 29 8.68 -8.03 -9.49
C ALA A 29 8.95 -7.62 -8.03
N VAL A 30 7.90 -7.49 -7.21
CA VAL A 30 8.06 -7.15 -5.78
C VAL A 30 8.75 -8.28 -5.01
N ARG A 31 8.35 -9.54 -5.24
CA ARG A 31 8.88 -10.70 -4.50
C ARG A 31 10.36 -10.95 -4.78
N GLU A 32 10.80 -10.78 -6.02
CA GLU A 32 12.20 -10.95 -6.45
C GLU A 32 13.16 -10.03 -5.70
N THR A 33 12.70 -8.87 -5.23
CA THR A 33 13.55 -7.95 -4.46
C THR A 33 13.96 -8.47 -3.09
N GLY A 34 13.22 -9.45 -2.54
CA GLY A 34 13.43 -9.95 -1.18
C GLY A 34 13.17 -8.90 -0.07
N ARG A 35 12.69 -7.70 -0.39
CA ARG A 35 12.45 -6.64 0.61
C ARG A 35 11.15 -6.86 1.39
N PRO A 36 11.04 -6.32 2.61
CA PRO A 36 9.75 -6.08 3.26
C PRO A 36 8.89 -5.16 2.40
N VAL A 37 7.56 -5.23 2.57
CA VAL A 37 6.63 -4.39 1.80
C VAL A 37 5.61 -3.77 2.73
N PHE A 38 5.36 -2.48 2.54
CA PHE A 38 4.26 -1.77 3.15
C PHE A 38 3.23 -1.36 2.08
N VAL A 39 2.02 -1.90 2.17
CA VAL A 39 0.91 -1.52 1.30
C VAL A 39 0.23 -0.27 1.87
N ALA A 40 0.17 0.79 1.08
CA ALA A 40 -0.29 2.10 1.50
C ALA A 40 -1.51 2.57 0.68
N PRO A 41 -2.44 3.33 1.30
CA PRO A 41 -3.53 4.01 0.59
C PRO A 41 -2.97 5.14 -0.30
N PRO A 42 -3.78 5.77 -1.16
CA PRO A 42 -3.32 6.92 -1.95
C PRO A 42 -2.83 8.08 -1.08
N ARG A 43 -3.45 8.29 0.09
CA ARG A 43 -3.17 9.37 1.04
C ARG A 43 -3.42 8.88 2.46
N PHE A 44 -2.60 9.29 3.42
CA PHE A 44 -2.76 8.97 4.84
C PHE A 44 -3.57 10.01 5.61
N ASP A 45 -3.69 11.24 5.11
CA ASP A 45 -4.59 12.23 5.71
C ASP A 45 -6.08 11.90 5.48
N ARG A 46 -6.37 11.01 4.53
CA ARG A 46 -7.72 10.58 4.17
C ARG A 46 -7.74 9.14 3.67
N VAL A 47 -8.25 8.24 4.51
CA VAL A 47 -8.38 6.81 4.22
C VAL A 47 -9.84 6.43 4.35
N SER A 48 -10.40 5.77 3.33
CA SER A 48 -11.75 5.20 3.34
C SER A 48 -11.72 3.67 3.19
N VAL A 49 -10.84 3.15 2.32
CA VAL A 49 -10.65 1.72 2.10
C VAL A 49 -9.16 1.39 1.90
N GLY A 50 -8.73 0.25 2.44
CA GLY A 50 -7.38 -0.30 2.27
C GLY A 50 -7.35 -1.53 1.37
N HIS A 51 -6.17 -2.13 1.20
CA HIS A 51 -5.98 -3.36 0.42
C HIS A 51 -5.23 -4.44 1.23
N PRO A 52 -5.76 -4.92 2.36
CA PRO A 52 -5.05 -5.88 3.23
C PRO A 52 -4.73 -7.20 2.50
N LEU A 53 -5.61 -7.65 1.60
CA LEU A 53 -5.37 -8.85 0.78
C LEU A 53 -4.08 -8.74 -0.06
N LEU A 54 -3.69 -7.54 -0.49
CA LEU A 54 -2.46 -7.37 -1.27
C LEU A 54 -1.22 -7.73 -0.46
N GLN A 55 -1.18 -7.42 0.85
CA GLN A 55 -0.08 -7.80 1.71
C GLN A 55 0.08 -9.33 1.76
N VAL A 56 -1.05 -10.04 1.86
CA VAL A 56 -1.11 -11.51 1.85
C VAL A 56 -0.63 -12.08 0.50
N ILE A 57 -1.13 -11.53 -0.61
CA ILE A 57 -0.71 -11.92 -1.97
C ILE A 57 0.78 -11.70 -2.16
N LEU A 58 1.37 -10.61 -1.65
CA LEU A 58 2.78 -10.33 -1.85
C LEU A 58 3.70 -11.28 -1.07
N ARG A 59 3.23 -11.89 0.03
CA ARG A 59 4.02 -12.81 0.89
C ARG A 59 5.36 -12.20 1.31
N ARG A 60 5.36 -10.90 1.61
CA ARG A 60 6.51 -10.16 2.16
C ARG A 60 6.16 -9.63 3.55
N PRO A 61 7.13 -9.54 4.48
CA PRO A 61 6.89 -8.98 5.80
C PRO A 61 6.32 -7.56 5.71
N ASN A 62 5.27 -7.27 6.49
CA ASN A 62 4.84 -5.90 6.76
C ASN A 62 5.72 -5.35 7.90
N PRO A 63 6.45 -4.24 7.70
CA PRO A 63 7.31 -3.68 8.75
C PRO A 63 6.53 -3.05 9.91
N THR A 64 5.23 -2.86 9.77
CA THR A 64 4.38 -2.17 10.75
C THR A 64 3.37 -3.13 11.36
N ARG A 65 2.86 -2.80 12.55
CA ARG A 65 1.71 -3.52 13.14
C ARG A 65 0.38 -3.23 12.46
N HIS A 66 0.35 -2.33 11.47
CA HIS A 66 -0.86 -1.89 10.78
C HIS A 66 -0.99 -2.62 9.44
N ASP A 67 -1.75 -3.72 9.44
CA ASP A 67 -2.12 -4.49 8.26
C ASP A 67 -3.45 -4.02 7.63
N VAL A 68 -4.29 -3.37 8.42
CA VAL A 68 -5.52 -2.72 7.97
C VAL A 68 -5.45 -1.20 8.19
N MET A 69 -5.68 -0.45 7.11
CA MET A 69 -5.64 1.02 7.13
C MET A 69 -6.98 1.56 7.64
N GLN A 70 -7.10 1.69 8.96
CA GLN A 70 -8.34 2.13 9.63
C GLN A 70 -8.49 3.66 9.65
N PRO A 71 -9.59 4.22 9.10
CA PRO A 71 -9.89 5.65 9.20
C PRO A 71 -9.95 6.11 10.66
N GLY A 72 -9.45 7.31 10.96
CA GLY A 72 -9.39 7.84 12.33
C GLY A 72 -8.25 7.27 13.18
N VAL A 73 -7.59 6.20 12.74
CA VAL A 73 -6.39 5.64 13.40
C VAL A 73 -5.15 6.07 12.63
N VAL A 74 -4.98 5.57 11.40
CA VAL A 74 -3.79 5.86 10.58
C VAL A 74 -3.77 7.28 10.02
N THR A 75 -4.89 8.01 10.16
CA THR A 75 -5.02 9.42 9.79
C THR A 75 -4.53 10.39 10.86
N THR A 76 -4.08 9.89 12.01
CA THR A 76 -3.61 10.72 13.14
C THR A 76 -2.10 10.98 13.07
N ALA A 77 -1.66 12.12 13.61
CA ALA A 77 -0.24 12.47 13.68
C ALA A 77 0.57 11.50 14.56
N GLN A 78 -0.03 10.96 15.62
CA GLN A 78 0.61 9.98 16.48
C GLN A 78 0.95 8.70 15.70
N VAL A 79 -0.05 8.10 15.04
CA VAL A 79 0.14 6.85 14.30
C VAL A 79 1.04 7.06 13.07
N GLN A 80 0.94 8.19 12.37
CA GLN A 80 1.86 8.46 11.25
C GLN A 80 3.33 8.56 11.69
N ARG A 81 3.63 9.12 12.87
CA ARG A 81 5.00 9.12 13.41
C ARG A 81 5.48 7.72 13.78
N GLU A 82 4.60 6.89 14.33
CA GLU A 82 4.89 5.49 14.62
C GLU A 82 5.23 4.72 13.34
N LEU A 83 4.37 4.83 12.31
CA LEU A 83 4.61 4.22 11.00
C LEU A 83 5.93 4.69 10.38
N ILE A 84 6.28 5.98 10.50
CA ILE A 84 7.59 6.49 10.08
C ILE A 84 8.72 5.80 10.84
N GLY A 85 8.58 5.63 12.15
CA GLY A 85 9.57 4.94 12.99
C GLY A 85 9.81 3.49 12.55
N ASP A 86 8.73 2.73 12.38
CA ASP A 86 8.77 1.33 11.92
C ASP A 86 9.45 1.21 10.54
N LEU A 87 9.04 2.05 9.58
CA LEU A 87 9.59 2.06 8.23
C LEU A 87 11.06 2.50 8.21
N ALA A 88 11.44 3.46 9.04
CA ALA A 88 12.81 3.96 9.14
C ALA A 88 13.76 2.98 9.84
N ALA A 89 13.26 2.17 10.78
CA ALA A 89 14.03 1.16 11.50
C ALA A 89 14.22 -0.15 10.72
N THR A 90 13.33 -0.43 9.76
CA THR A 90 13.34 -1.68 8.98
C THR A 90 14.55 -1.78 8.05
N ARG A 91 15.23 -2.94 8.04
CA ARG A 91 16.34 -3.27 7.14
C ARG A 91 16.14 -4.63 6.45
N PRO A 92 16.36 -4.76 5.12
CA PRO A 92 16.57 -3.65 4.18
C PRO A 92 15.35 -2.73 4.12
N SER A 93 15.54 -1.48 3.69
CA SER A 93 14.43 -0.52 3.61
C SER A 93 13.28 -1.12 2.78
N PRO A 94 12.02 -1.00 3.25
CA PRO A 94 10.88 -1.67 2.62
C PRO A 94 10.59 -1.10 1.23
N LEU A 95 9.86 -1.82 0.39
CA LEU A 95 9.15 -1.21 -0.73
C LEU A 95 7.81 -0.66 -0.25
N ILE A 96 7.38 0.46 -0.83
CA ILE A 96 6.03 1.01 -0.58
C ILE A 96 5.16 0.75 -1.79
N VAL A 97 4.03 0.07 -1.61
CA VAL A 97 3.06 -0.15 -2.69
C VAL A 97 1.84 0.72 -2.43
N ARG A 98 1.73 1.84 -3.16
CA ARG A 98 0.54 2.69 -3.14
C ARG A 98 -0.54 2.06 -4.01
N TRP A 99 -1.67 1.70 -3.40
CA TRP A 99 -2.86 1.25 -4.12
C TRP A 99 -3.72 2.43 -4.50
N LEU A 100 -3.76 2.76 -5.79
CA LEU A 100 -4.31 3.98 -6.36
C LEU A 100 -5.70 3.80 -6.99
N ALA A 101 -6.36 2.66 -6.75
CA ALA A 101 -7.62 2.32 -7.37
C ALA A 101 -8.70 3.40 -7.16
N PRO A 102 -9.63 3.59 -8.11
CA PRO A 102 -10.72 4.55 -7.98
C PRO A 102 -11.49 4.41 -6.66
N ALA A 103 -11.70 3.18 -6.18
CA ALA A 103 -12.35 2.91 -4.90
C ALA A 103 -11.62 3.56 -3.71
N ALA A 104 -10.29 3.49 -3.66
CA ALA A 104 -9.47 4.08 -2.60
C ALA A 104 -9.39 5.61 -2.67
N ARG A 105 -9.83 6.21 -3.78
CA ARG A 105 -9.86 7.67 -3.98
C ARG A 105 -11.25 8.26 -3.79
N ARG A 106 -12.29 7.42 -3.80
CA ARG A 106 -13.68 7.83 -3.71
C ARG A 106 -13.96 8.43 -2.33
N ALA A 107 -14.59 9.61 -2.33
CA ALA A 107 -15.16 10.19 -1.13
C ALA A 107 -16.47 9.49 -0.80
N GLU A 108 -16.59 8.94 0.40
CA GLU A 108 -17.85 8.36 0.90
C GLU A 108 -18.63 9.40 1.71
N PRO A 109 -19.96 9.33 1.78
CA PRO A 109 -20.78 10.28 2.54
C PRO A 109 -20.70 10.02 4.06
N ASN A 110 -19.48 9.88 4.61
CA ASN A 110 -19.20 9.65 6.01
C ASN A 110 -17.91 10.39 6.44
N GLY A 111 -17.55 10.29 7.73
CA GLY A 111 -16.38 10.98 8.29
C GLY A 111 -15.05 10.67 7.59
N SER A 112 -14.90 9.49 6.98
CA SER A 112 -13.66 9.06 6.33
C SER A 112 -13.29 9.87 5.08
N ALA A 113 -14.26 10.59 4.48
CA ALA A 113 -14.01 11.47 3.35
C ALA A 113 -13.36 12.80 3.76
N ARG A 114 -13.42 13.17 5.04
CA ARG A 114 -12.80 14.39 5.55
C ARG A 114 -11.31 14.14 5.77
N SER A 115 -10.48 15.03 5.22
CA SER A 115 -9.04 15.03 5.51
C SER A 115 -8.82 15.38 6.99
N SER A 116 -7.87 14.71 7.63
CA SER A 116 -7.38 15.07 8.96
C SER A 116 -6.40 16.25 8.93
N GLY A 117 -5.93 16.66 7.74
CA GLY A 117 -4.85 17.63 7.56
C GLY A 117 -3.44 17.11 7.90
N VAL A 118 -3.31 15.86 8.34
CA VAL A 118 -2.03 15.28 8.76
C VAL A 118 -1.38 14.52 7.60
N ALA A 119 -0.28 15.07 7.06
CA ALA A 119 0.44 14.52 5.90
C ALA A 119 1.85 13.97 6.21
N LEU A 120 2.23 13.86 7.49
CA LEU A 120 3.60 13.53 7.93
C LEU A 120 4.19 12.30 7.22
N LEU A 121 3.43 11.21 7.12
CA LEU A 121 3.90 9.97 6.49
C LEU A 121 3.98 10.11 4.96
N ASP A 122 3.03 10.79 4.33
CA ASP A 122 3.06 11.03 2.88
C ASP A 122 4.27 11.88 2.48
N ASP A 123 4.55 12.95 3.25
CA ASP A 123 5.70 13.83 3.05
C ASP A 123 7.02 13.08 3.27
N TRP A 124 7.09 12.25 4.33
CA TRP A 124 8.27 11.43 4.61
C TRP A 124 8.55 10.42 3.49
N ILE A 125 7.50 9.77 2.96
CA ILE A 125 7.60 8.84 1.82
C ILE A 125 8.08 9.61 0.57
N ALA A 126 7.49 10.75 0.26
CA ALA A 126 7.87 11.56 -0.91
C ALA A 126 9.32 12.06 -0.84
N ALA A 127 9.84 12.30 0.37
CA ALA A 127 11.21 12.73 0.62
C ALA A 127 12.26 11.60 0.52
N ARG A 128 11.87 10.32 0.65
CA ARG A 128 12.82 9.19 0.73
C ARG A 128 12.66 8.12 -0.34
N TYR A 129 11.51 8.09 -1.00
CA TYR A 129 11.20 7.07 -1.98
C TYR A 129 10.99 7.67 -3.36
N VAL A 130 11.26 6.86 -4.39
CA VAL A 130 11.05 7.21 -5.79
C VAL A 130 10.22 6.13 -6.50
N PRO A 131 9.39 6.50 -7.48
CA PRO A 131 8.71 5.53 -8.34
C PRO A 131 9.68 4.52 -8.94
N TRP A 132 9.32 3.24 -8.88
CA TRP A 132 10.07 2.15 -9.48
C TRP A 132 9.25 1.40 -10.53
N LEU A 133 8.02 1.04 -10.20
CA LEU A 133 7.13 0.30 -11.07
C LEU A 133 5.71 0.86 -10.97
N ARG A 134 5.05 1.00 -12.11
CA ARG A 134 3.61 1.24 -12.16
C ARG A 134 2.93 0.19 -13.02
N THR A 135 1.90 -0.44 -12.49
CA THR A 135 1.11 -1.45 -13.21
C THR A 135 -0.32 -1.42 -12.70
N GLY A 136 -1.27 -1.16 -13.59
CA GLY A 136 -2.67 -0.89 -13.20
C GLY A 136 -2.76 0.20 -12.13
N ASP A 137 -3.46 -0.12 -11.05
CA ASP A 137 -3.66 0.76 -9.90
C ASP A 137 -2.52 0.72 -8.87
N TYR A 138 -1.42 0.01 -9.14
CA TYR A 138 -0.32 -0.14 -8.20
C TYR A 138 0.85 0.75 -8.60
N LEU A 139 1.28 1.61 -7.68
CA LEU A 139 2.53 2.35 -7.78
C LEU A 139 3.49 1.82 -6.71
N VAL A 140 4.56 1.19 -7.14
CA VAL A 140 5.65 0.74 -6.28
C VAL A 140 6.69 1.83 -6.19
N LEU A 141 7.04 2.19 -4.97
CA LEU A 141 8.11 3.11 -4.63
C LEU A 141 9.26 2.33 -4.00
N ARG A 142 10.48 2.65 -4.40
CA ARG A 142 11.71 2.13 -3.81
C ARG A 142 12.46 3.23 -3.06
N PRO A 143 13.30 2.88 -2.06
CA PRO A 143 14.19 3.84 -1.41
C PRO A 143 15.08 4.58 -2.42
N ARG A 144 15.37 5.87 -2.18
CA ARG A 144 16.27 6.69 -3.02
C ARG A 144 17.73 6.24 -2.93
N ALA A 145 18.16 5.91 -1.72
CA ALA A 145 19.45 5.33 -1.40
C ALA A 145 19.21 4.39 -0.21
N ASP A 146 19.90 3.25 -0.22
CA ASP A 146 19.95 2.31 0.90
C ASP A 146 21.27 2.46 1.63
#